data_AF-A0AA39S321-F1
#
_entry.id   AF-A0AA39S321-F1
#
_cell.length_a   1.000
_cell.length_b   1.000
_cell.length_c   1.000
_cell.angle_alpha   90.00
_cell.angle_beta   90.00
_cell.angle_gamma   90.00
#
_symmetry.space_group_name_H-M   'P 1'
#
loop_
_entity.id
_entity.type
_entity.pdbx_description
1 polymer ?
#
loop_
_entity_poly.entity_id
_entity_poly.type
_entity_poly.pdbx_seq_one_letter_code
_entity_poly.pdbx_strand_id
1 'polypeptide(L)' 'MEFLSFQQVPAGTKDSPGGGGGPWEFIGLSRLFDRPRHDSAEMIRRALDLGVCVKMITGDHLAIGKET' A
#
# COMPACT_ATOMS: atom_id res chain seq x y z
N MET A 1 -2.12 -0.47 -4.16
CA MET A 1 -1.92 -0.59 -5.63
C MET A 1 -0.48 -0.27 -5.84
N GLU A 2 0.27 -1.17 -6.45
CA GLU A 2 1.73 -1.04 -6.49
C GLU A 2 2.19 -0.66 -7.88
N PHE A 3 3.15 0.27 -7.92
CA PHE A 3 3.88 0.62 -9.13
C PHE A 3 5.02 -0.37 -9.33
N LEU A 4 5.09 -0.96 -10.53
CA LEU A 4 6.24 -1.75 -10.94
C LEU A 4 7.11 -0.88 -11.84
N SER A 5 8.34 -0.64 -11.41
CA SER A 5 9.36 0.06 -12.19
C SER A 5 10.64 -0.76 -12.26
N PHE A 6 11.33 -0.67 -13.40
CA PHE A 6 12.60 -1.34 -13.63
C PHE A 6 13.70 -0.31 -13.90
N GLN A 7 14.93 -0.63 -13.48
CA GLN A 7 16.10 0.17 -13.80
C GLN A 7 17.28 -0.76 -14.07
N GLN A 8 17.92 -0.57 -15.23
CA GLN A 8 19.18 -1.25 -15.52
C GLN A 8 20.33 -0.51 -14.82
N VAL A 9 21.22 -1.27 -14.16
CA VAL A 9 22.43 -0.77 -13.47
C VAL A 9 23.68 -1.32 -14.17
N PRO A 10 24.24 -0.63 -15.18
CA PRO A 10 25.33 -1.17 -16.00
C PRO A 10 26.63 -1.42 -15.23
N ALA A 11 26.91 -0.61 -14.20
CA ALA A 11 28.13 -0.71 -13.40
C ALA A 11 28.16 -1.93 -12.46
N GLY A 12 27.02 -2.62 -12.26
CA GLY A 12 26.92 -3.81 -11.40
C GLY A 12 27.29 -3.59 -9.93
N THR A 13 27.46 -2.34 -9.50
CA THR A 13 27.89 -1.96 -8.15
C THR A 13 26.86 -1.03 -7.51
N LYS A 14 26.60 -1.26 -6.21
CA LYS A 14 25.56 -0.54 -5.46
C LYS A 14 25.86 0.95 -5.23
N ASP A 15 27.13 1.36 -5.19
CA ASP A 15 27.56 2.70 -4.75
C ASP A 15 27.96 3.63 -5.92
N SER A 16 27.42 3.40 -7.12
CA SER A 16 27.76 4.21 -8.28
C SER A 16 27.25 5.68 -8.11
N PRO A 17 28.08 6.70 -8.44
CA PRO A 17 27.70 8.11 -8.28
C PRO A 17 26.42 8.45 -9.07
N GLY A 18 25.45 9.09 -8.42
CA GLY A 18 24.17 9.47 -9.06
C GLY A 18 23.11 8.35 -9.13
N GLY A 19 23.29 7.25 -8.40
CA GLY A 19 22.30 6.16 -8.35
C GLY A 19 22.49 5.08 -9.43
N GLY A 20 23.65 5.05 -10.10
CA GLY A 20 24.20 3.88 -10.80
C GLY A 20 23.48 3.29 -12.02
N GLY A 21 22.25 3.69 -12.30
CA GLY A 21 21.44 3.14 -13.39
C GLY A 21 20.96 4.19 -14.38
N GLY A 22 20.40 3.70 -15.50
CA GLY A 22 19.65 4.53 -16.45
C GLY A 22 18.34 5.06 -15.85
N PRO A 23 17.49 5.77 -16.61
CA PRO A 23 16.18 6.19 -16.10
C PRO A 23 15.31 4.97 -15.70
N TRP A 24 14.44 5.15 -14.69
CA TRP A 24 13.45 4.15 -14.34
C TRP A 24 12.41 4.01 -15.46
N GLU A 25 12.17 2.79 -15.88
CA GLU A 25 11.10 2.44 -16.82
C GLU A 25 9.86 2.04 -16.04
N PHE A 26 8.72 2.65 -16.38
CA PHE A 26 7.42 2.24 -15.84
C PHE A 26 6.95 0.97 -16.55
N ILE A 27 6.76 -0.10 -15.79
CA ILE A 27 6.39 -1.41 -16.34
C ILE A 27 4.88 -1.65 -16.20
N GLY A 28 4.27 -1.15 -15.13
CA GLY A 28 2.84 -1.28 -14.94
C GLY A 28 2.39 -1.17 -13.49
N LEU A 29 1.19 -1.68 -13.24
CA LEU A 29 0.48 -1.56 -11.97
C LEU A 29 -0.06 -2.91 -11.53
N SER A 30 0.08 -3.22 -10.25
CA SER A 30 -0.51 -4.41 -9.63
C SER A 30 -1.58 -4.02 -8.60
N ARG A 31 -2.73 -4.69 -8.66
CA ARG A 31 -3.79 -4.53 -7.65
C ARG A 31 -3.51 -5.45 -6.48
N LEU A 32 -3.44 -4.88 -5.29
CA LEU A 32 -3.39 -5.64 -4.04
C LEU A 32 -4.74 -5.53 -3.37
N PHE A 33 -5.25 -6.68 -2.92
CA PHE A 33 -6.47 -6.77 -2.15
C PHE A 33 -6.12 -7.13 -0.71
N ASP A 34 -6.34 -6.18 0.21
CA ASP A 34 -6.19 -6.42 1.65
C ASP A 34 -7.56 -6.81 2.23
N ARG A 35 -7.77 -8.12 2.43
CA ARG A 35 -9.05 -8.60 2.97
C ARG A 35 -9.19 -8.12 4.42
N PRO A 36 -10.39 -7.64 4.82
CA PRO A 36 -10.67 -7.40 6.22
C PRO A 36 -10.38 -8.65 7.05
N ARG A 37 -9.84 -8.46 8.26
CA ARG A 37 -9.69 -9.57 9.21
C ARG A 37 -11.08 -10.09 9.58
N HIS A 38 -11.18 -11.41 9.78
CA HIS A 38 -12.45 -12.09 10.04
C HIS A 38 -13.21 -11.59 11.27
N ASP A 39 -12.49 -11.03 12.25
CA ASP A 39 -12.99 -10.56 13.54
C ASP A 39 -13.18 -9.03 13.61
N SER A 40 -12.69 -8.27 12.63
CA SER A 40 -12.71 -6.80 12.67
C SER A 40 -14.13 -6.23 12.84
N ALA A 41 -15.12 -6.76 12.13
CA ALA A 41 -16.49 -6.27 12.18
C ALA A 41 -17.12 -6.45 13.57
N GLU A 42 -16.88 -7.61 14.21
CA GLU A 42 -17.37 -7.88 15.56
C GLU A 42 -16.70 -6.96 16.59
N MET A 43 -15.38 -6.77 16.48
CA MET A 43 -14.62 -5.91 17.38
C MET A 43 -15.07 -4.45 17.29
N ILE A 44 -15.30 -3.93 16.07
CA ILE A 44 -15.83 -2.57 15.86
C ILE A 44 -17.19 -2.43 16.54
N ARG A 45 -18.10 -3.40 16.35
CA ARG A 45 -19.43 -3.37 16.96
C ARG A 45 -19.36 -3.37 18.49
N ARG A 46 -18.52 -4.23 19.06
CA ARG A 46 -18.33 -4.30 20.52
C ARG A 46 -17.75 -3.00 21.09
N ALA A 47 -16.82 -2.35 20.39
CA ALA A 47 -16.29 -1.06 20.81
C ALA A 47 -17.38 0.02 20.85
N LEU A 48 -18.26 0.05 19.83
CA LEU A 48 -19.39 0.97 19.77
C LEU A 48 -20.40 0.72 20.91
N ASP A 49 -20.70 -0.54 21.22
CA ASP A 49 -21.59 -0.92 22.35
C ASP A 49 -21.03 -0.45 23.71
N LEU A 50 -19.71 -0.32 23.82
CA LEU A 50 -19.01 0.21 25.00
C LEU A 50 -18.86 1.75 24.98
N GLY A 51 -19.46 2.44 24.00
CA GLY A 51 -19.37 3.89 23.85
C GLY A 51 -18.03 4.38 23.26
N VAL A 52 -17.23 3.49 22.67
CA VAL A 52 -15.94 3.82 22.05
C VAL A 52 -16.11 4.00 20.55
N CYS A 53 -15.79 5.18 20.04
CA CYS A 53 -15.82 5.48 18.61
C CYS A 53 -14.58 4.90 17.90
N VAL A 54 -14.80 4.21 16.78
CA VAL A 54 -13.75 3.67 15.91
C VAL A 54 -13.70 4.48 14.61
N LYS A 55 -12.48 4.85 14.17
CA LYS A 55 -12.26 5.60 12.91
C LYS A 55 -11.17 4.93 12.09
N MET A 56 -11.44 4.73 10.80
CA MET A 56 -10.43 4.25 9.84
C MET A 56 -9.48 5.39 9.47
N ILE A 57 -8.18 5.11 9.53
CA ILE A 57 -7.12 5.99 9.04
C ILE A 57 -6.34 5.21 7.98
N THR A 58 -6.30 5.71 6.75
CA THR A 58 -5.58 5.08 5.64
C THR A 58 -4.90 6.15 4.78
N GLY A 59 -3.78 5.78 4.15
CA GLY A 59 -3.12 6.57 3.11
C GLY A 59 -3.70 6.34 1.70
N ASP A 60 -4.63 5.39 1.57
CA ASP A 60 -5.28 5.08 0.30
C ASP A 60 -6.26 6.18 -0.13
N HIS A 61 -6.66 6.12 -1.41
CA HIS A 61 -7.73 6.96 -1.91
C HIS A 61 -9.05 6.65 -1.21
N LEU A 62 -9.90 7.68 -1.03
CA LEU A 62 -11.17 7.59 -0.30
C LEU A 62 -12.10 6.46 -0.79
N ALA A 63 -12.09 6.18 -2.09
CA ALA A 63 -12.89 5.11 -2.67
C ALA A 63 -12.53 3.72 -2.11
N ILE A 64 -11.24 3.48 -1.84
CA ILE A 64 -10.74 2.22 -1.27
C ILE A 64 -11.14 2.13 0.20
N GLY A 65 -10.96 3.21 0.98
CA GLY A 65 -11.34 3.22 2.39
C GLY A 65 -12.84 3.13 2.68
N LYS A 66 -13.69 3.31 1.67
CA LYS A 66 -15.15 3.14 1.75
C LYS A 66 -15.62 1.82 1.14
N GLU A 67 -14.73 1.08 0.53
CA GLU A 67 -15.05 -0.23 -0.03
C GLU A 67 -15.25 -1.20 1.15
N THR A 68 -16.51 -1.57 1.38
CA THR A 68 -17.06 -2.40 2.48
C THR A 68 -17.20 -1.78 3.88
#